data_AF-A0A8H5KR33-F1
#
_entry.id   AF-A0A8H5KR33-F1
#
_cell.length_a   1.000
_cell.length_b   1.000
_cell.length_c   1.000
_cell.angle_alpha   90.00
_cell.angle_beta   90.00
_cell.angle_gamma   90.00
#
_symmetry.space_group_name_H-M   'P 1'
#
loop_
_entity.id
_entity.type
_entity.pdbx_description
1 polymer ?
#
loop_
_entity_poly.entity_id
_entity_poly.type
_entity_poly.pdbx_seq_one_letter_code
_entity_poly.pdbx_strand_id
1 'polypeptide(L)'
;MIELELLNPSYITVRSNDNWKQIFPLKFHHTCLKLFIKFLNILETDEIDHADDAATNSSKAELRQWNLKTIMKRSYEYRDLAEMGSKLISTTESLIDVVRSMSPVVDTPLLTNKFMAIDMELRGLCREASERLQNFSDRLDHDLKYLELARNMNQNRGVQQLTLLATIFLPLSLAAGVLSMQTRFKDLGTLLYDFFGVVVLLAAIVLIIMILLSLVAAVKELDSKSLRNESYRESLRGKFLVVVNVGFFVFGCLVLSSFLVGMFSDVTLGAKILGYGVAAICGLWTVALLLVLGGIVTLGLCL
;
A
#
# COMPACT_ATOMS: atom_id res chain seq x y z
N MET A 1 -6.92 13.37 40.89
CA MET A 1 -7.22 14.11 42.13
C MET A 1 -7.11 15.62 41.91
N ILE A 2 -5.93 16.16 41.57
CA ILE A 2 -5.67 17.60 41.36
C ILE A 2 -6.72 18.32 40.49
N GLU A 3 -7.12 17.78 39.34
CA GLU A 3 -8.10 18.43 38.46
C GLU A 3 -9.52 18.55 39.08
N LEU A 4 -9.87 17.67 40.03
CA LEU A 4 -11.13 17.74 40.80
C LEU A 4 -11.11 18.93 41.79
N GLU A 5 -9.93 19.39 42.18
CA GLU A 5 -9.70 20.50 43.10
C GLU A 5 -9.70 21.85 42.37
N LEU A 6 -9.12 21.88 41.17
CA LEU A 6 -9.20 23.00 40.23
C LEU A 6 -10.64 23.37 39.82
N LEU A 7 -11.52 22.37 39.63
CA LEU A 7 -12.94 22.58 39.33
C LEU A 7 -13.81 22.94 40.53
N ASN A 8 -13.27 22.93 41.76
CA ASN A 8 -14.06 23.12 42.96
C ASN A 8 -14.76 24.51 43.07
N PRO A 9 -14.11 25.67 42.83
CA PRO A 9 -14.74 26.98 43.03
C PRO A 9 -15.96 27.22 42.12
N SER A 10 -15.89 26.84 40.84
CA SER A 10 -17.00 27.01 39.89
C SER A 10 -18.26 26.27 40.36
N TYR A 11 -18.09 24.98 40.72
CA TYR A 11 -19.19 24.12 41.17
C TYR A 11 -19.71 24.50 42.57
N ILE A 12 -18.86 25.04 43.46
CA ILE A 12 -19.31 25.56 44.77
C ILE A 12 -20.34 26.68 44.60
N THR A 13 -20.15 27.60 43.63
CA THR A 13 -21.10 28.72 43.45
C THR A 13 -22.45 28.36 42.81
N VAL A 14 -22.68 27.09 42.47
CA VAL A 14 -23.97 26.56 41.93
C VAL A 14 -24.65 25.60 42.93
N ARG A 15 -24.00 25.32 44.07
CA ARG A 15 -24.32 24.18 44.94
C ARG A 15 -25.39 24.49 46.01
N SER A 16 -26.67 24.49 45.62
CA SER A 16 -27.76 24.38 46.60
C SER A 16 -27.74 23.04 47.34
N ASN A 17 -28.34 23.00 48.54
CA ASN A 17 -28.37 21.82 49.40
C ASN A 17 -29.16 20.67 48.76
N ASP A 18 -30.26 20.98 48.08
CA ASP A 18 -31.13 20.01 47.40
C ASP A 18 -30.48 19.41 46.14
N ASN A 19 -29.76 20.25 45.38
CA ASN A 19 -29.17 19.88 44.08
C ASN A 19 -27.81 19.17 44.23
N TRP A 20 -27.25 19.10 45.44
CA TRP A 20 -25.93 18.51 45.75
C TRP A 20 -25.74 17.12 45.13
N LYS A 21 -26.78 16.27 45.17
CA LYS A 21 -26.76 14.88 44.69
C LYS A 21 -26.53 14.74 43.17
N GLN A 22 -26.86 15.76 42.38
CA GLN A 22 -26.73 15.73 40.92
C GLN A 22 -25.56 16.59 40.41
N ILE A 23 -25.24 17.68 41.14
CA ILE A 23 -24.06 18.50 40.88
C ILE A 23 -22.76 17.71 41.11
N PHE A 24 -22.76 16.74 42.04
CA PHE A 24 -21.61 15.87 42.30
C PHE A 24 -21.24 14.95 41.12
N PRO A 25 -22.14 14.09 40.57
CA PRO A 25 -21.80 13.29 39.39
C PRO A 25 -21.51 14.17 38.17
N LEU A 26 -22.14 15.34 38.00
CA LEU A 26 -21.81 16.26 36.90
C LEU A 26 -20.35 16.76 36.98
N LYS A 27 -19.85 17.06 38.18
CA LYS A 27 -18.44 17.42 38.42
C LYS A 27 -17.49 16.23 38.16
N PHE A 28 -17.91 15.01 38.53
CA PHE A 28 -17.15 13.79 38.27
C PHE A 28 -17.03 13.54 36.76
N HIS A 29 -18.14 13.56 36.01
CA HIS A 29 -18.17 13.40 34.56
C HIS A 29 -17.33 14.46 33.83
N HIS A 30 -17.42 15.74 34.22
CA HIS A 30 -16.54 16.80 33.68
C HIS A 30 -15.06 16.45 33.88
N THR A 31 -14.68 15.99 35.08
CA THR A 31 -13.29 15.61 35.39
C THR A 31 -12.84 14.38 34.60
N CYS A 32 -13.70 13.36 34.44
CA CYS A 32 -13.44 12.20 33.60
C CYS A 32 -13.28 12.59 32.11
N LEU A 33 -14.09 13.51 31.61
CA LEU A 33 -14.05 13.98 30.23
C LEU A 33 -12.78 14.79 29.93
N LYS A 34 -12.34 15.67 30.85
CA LYS A 34 -11.03 16.36 30.75
C LYS A 34 -9.85 15.38 30.80
N LEU A 35 -9.90 14.38 31.69
CA LEU A 35 -8.89 13.32 31.73
C LEU A 35 -8.86 12.51 30.41
N PHE A 36 -10.03 12.20 29.84
CA PHE A 36 -10.16 11.46 28.58
C PHE A 36 -9.62 12.25 27.39
N ILE A 37 -9.96 13.53 27.24
CA ILE A 37 -9.40 14.42 26.21
C ILE A 37 -7.88 14.53 26.37
N LYS A 38 -7.37 14.64 27.60
CA LYS A 38 -5.92 14.67 27.88
C LYS A 38 -5.22 13.36 27.49
N PHE A 39 -5.86 12.21 27.71
CA PHE A 39 -5.38 10.91 27.25
C PHE A 39 -5.35 10.82 25.72
N LEU A 40 -6.40 11.29 25.03
CA LEU A 40 -6.43 11.35 23.56
C LEU A 40 -5.32 12.23 22.99
N ASN A 41 -5.01 13.39 23.59
CA ASN A 41 -3.88 14.24 23.15
C ASN A 41 -2.52 13.51 23.26
N ILE A 42 -2.30 12.76 24.35
CA ILE A 42 -1.07 11.97 24.53
C ILE A 42 -0.99 10.85 23.48
N LEU A 43 -2.11 10.17 23.21
CA LEU A 43 -2.20 9.10 22.22
C LEU A 43 -1.94 9.60 20.79
N GLU A 44 -2.52 10.75 20.44
CA GLU A 44 -2.32 11.42 19.14
C GLU A 44 -0.85 11.85 18.96
N THR A 45 -0.17 12.28 20.03
CA THR A 45 1.26 12.62 19.99
C THR A 45 2.14 11.39 19.81
N ASP A 46 1.92 10.32 20.58
CA ASP A 46 2.67 9.06 20.47
C ASP A 46 2.59 8.46 19.06
N GLU A 47 1.43 8.53 18.41
CA GLU A 47 1.24 8.02 17.06
C GLU A 47 1.90 8.88 15.98
N ILE A 48 2.02 10.20 16.18
CA ILE A 48 2.76 11.11 15.28
C ILE A 48 4.27 10.82 15.35
N ASP A 49 4.82 10.71 16.56
CA ASP A 49 6.26 10.42 16.75
C ASP A 49 6.63 9.06 16.13
N HIS A 50 5.80 8.02 16.34
CA HIS A 50 6.00 6.70 15.72
C HIS A 50 5.90 6.70 14.18
N ALA A 51 5.24 7.70 13.57
CA ALA A 51 5.08 7.80 12.12
C ALA A 51 6.33 8.38 11.42
N ASP A 52 6.97 9.39 11.99
CA ASP A 52 8.20 9.97 11.44
C ASP A 52 9.39 8.98 11.52
N ASP A 53 9.43 8.25 12.64
CA ASP A 53 10.34 7.12 12.89
C ASP A 53 10.12 5.92 11.93
N ALA A 54 8.99 5.90 11.21
CA ALA A 54 8.71 4.95 10.13
C ALA A 54 9.08 5.49 8.73
N ALA A 55 9.02 6.81 8.52
CA ALA A 55 9.35 7.43 7.23
C ALA A 55 10.85 7.38 6.89
N THR A 56 11.71 7.46 7.90
CA THR A 56 13.19 7.49 7.73
C THR A 56 13.82 6.15 7.35
N ASN A 57 13.17 5.00 7.61
CA ASN A 57 13.83 3.68 7.57
C ASN A 57 13.14 2.66 6.65
N SER A 58 13.54 2.66 5.38
CA SER A 58 12.98 1.81 4.30
C SER A 58 13.01 0.28 4.56
N SER A 59 13.95 -0.23 5.35
CA SER A 59 14.07 -1.68 5.64
C SER A 59 12.98 -2.25 6.57
N LYS A 60 12.11 -1.41 7.17
CA LYS A 60 10.97 -1.83 8.00
C LYS A 60 9.91 -2.68 7.26
N ALA A 61 10.02 -2.85 5.94
CA ALA A 61 9.04 -3.55 5.10
C ALA A 61 8.80 -5.04 5.47
N GLU A 62 9.83 -5.78 5.89
CA GLU A 62 9.68 -7.19 6.31
C GLU A 62 9.18 -7.31 7.75
N LEU A 63 9.64 -6.43 8.65
CA LEU A 63 9.11 -6.26 10.00
C LEU A 63 7.59 -5.96 10.00
N ARG A 64 7.07 -5.39 8.92
CA ARG A 64 5.64 -5.08 8.72
C ARG A 64 4.72 -6.30 8.87
N GLN A 65 5.19 -7.53 8.60
CA GLN A 65 4.38 -8.74 8.79
C GLN A 65 4.28 -9.18 10.27
N TRP A 66 5.32 -9.00 11.07
CA TRP A 66 5.23 -9.20 12.53
C TRP A 66 4.38 -8.09 13.16
N ASN A 67 4.62 -6.84 12.74
CA ASN A 67 3.80 -5.70 13.13
C ASN A 67 2.33 -5.84 12.74
N LEU A 68 1.95 -6.56 11.66
CA LEU A 68 0.56 -6.77 11.27
C LEU A 68 -0.30 -7.32 12.43
N LYS A 69 0.22 -8.30 13.19
CA LYS A 69 -0.48 -8.88 14.34
C LYS A 69 -0.58 -7.88 15.50
N THR A 70 0.44 -7.05 15.70
CA THR A 70 0.50 -6.01 16.73
C THR A 70 -0.42 -4.83 16.42
N ILE A 71 -0.45 -4.37 15.16
CA ILE A 71 -1.32 -3.29 14.69
C ILE A 71 -2.79 -3.74 14.73
N MET A 72 -3.08 -4.96 14.27
CA MET A 72 -4.44 -5.53 14.36
C MET A 72 -4.89 -5.67 15.83
N LYS A 73 -3.98 -6.02 16.76
CA LYS A 73 -4.28 -6.01 18.21
C LYS A 73 -4.55 -4.60 18.73
N ARG A 74 -3.66 -3.62 18.45
CA ARG A 74 -3.86 -2.21 18.84
C ARG A 74 -5.18 -1.65 18.28
N SER A 75 -5.53 -1.98 17.03
CA SER A 75 -6.78 -1.57 16.39
C SER A 75 -8.03 -2.06 17.15
N TYR A 76 -8.04 -3.29 17.66
CA TYR A 76 -9.12 -3.76 18.53
C TYR A 76 -9.16 -3.00 19.88
N GLU A 77 -8.00 -2.74 20.49
CA GLU A 77 -7.89 -1.99 21.74
C GLU A 77 -8.36 -0.53 21.59
N TYR A 78 -8.06 0.09 20.45
CA TYR A 78 -8.54 1.43 20.10
C TYR A 78 -10.02 1.48 19.74
N ARG A 79 -10.59 0.41 19.15
CA ARG A 79 -12.03 0.35 18.90
C ARG A 79 -12.83 0.20 20.19
N ASP A 80 -12.32 -0.54 21.17
CA ASP A 80 -12.90 -0.62 22.52
C ASP A 80 -12.80 0.73 23.25
N LEU A 81 -11.66 1.42 23.15
CA LEU A 81 -11.49 2.80 23.62
C LEU A 81 -12.51 3.76 22.98
N ALA A 82 -12.79 3.63 21.67
CA ALA A 82 -13.79 4.43 20.98
C ALA A 82 -15.23 4.12 21.46
N GLU A 83 -15.57 2.84 21.65
CA GLU A 83 -16.86 2.44 22.19
C GLU A 83 -17.04 2.94 23.65
N MET A 84 -15.98 2.92 24.45
CA MET A 84 -15.97 3.43 25.83
C MET A 84 -16.06 4.96 25.88
N GLY A 85 -15.35 5.67 25.00
CA GLY A 85 -15.43 7.13 24.87
C GLY A 85 -16.82 7.61 24.45
N SER A 86 -17.44 6.94 23.48
CA SER A 86 -18.81 7.21 23.05
C SER A 86 -19.82 7.03 24.20
N LYS A 87 -19.69 5.95 24.99
CA LYS A 87 -20.50 5.74 26.19
C LYS A 87 -20.28 6.81 27.27
N LEU A 88 -19.05 7.27 27.47
CA LEU A 88 -18.73 8.36 28.41
C LEU A 88 -19.35 9.70 27.97
N ILE A 89 -19.30 10.01 26.67
CA ILE A 89 -19.93 11.22 26.10
C ILE A 89 -21.46 11.13 26.26
N SER A 90 -22.08 10.03 25.80
CA SER A 90 -23.54 9.85 25.86
C SER A 90 -24.11 9.88 27.29
N THR A 91 -23.43 9.24 28.26
CA THR A 91 -23.83 9.32 29.68
C THR A 91 -23.65 10.72 30.26
N THR A 92 -22.63 11.46 29.82
CA THR A 92 -22.42 12.86 30.22
C THR A 92 -23.49 13.78 29.64
N GLU A 93 -23.87 13.64 28.37
CA GLU A 93 -24.96 14.40 27.75
C GLU A 93 -26.32 14.10 28.38
N SER A 94 -26.62 12.81 28.62
CA SER A 94 -27.83 12.40 29.34
C SER A 94 -27.88 13.01 30.75
N LEU A 95 -26.75 13.07 31.46
CA LEU A 95 -26.67 13.70 32.78
C LEU A 95 -26.87 15.23 32.71
N ILE A 96 -26.33 15.92 31.69
CA ILE A 96 -26.57 17.36 31.47
C ILE A 96 -28.08 17.61 31.31
N ASP A 97 -28.75 16.86 30.44
CA ASP A 97 -30.17 17.08 30.17
C ASP A 97 -31.08 16.66 31.33
N VAL A 98 -30.68 15.67 32.14
CA VAL A 98 -31.34 15.37 33.43
C VAL A 98 -31.22 16.55 34.40
N VAL A 99 -30.01 17.07 34.64
CA VAL A 99 -29.80 18.21 35.57
C VAL A 99 -30.52 19.47 35.06
N ARG A 100 -30.52 19.69 33.74
CA ARG A 100 -31.29 20.76 33.10
C ARG A 100 -32.79 20.61 33.32
N SER A 101 -33.34 19.39 33.22
CA SER A 101 -34.77 19.14 33.46
C SER A 101 -35.19 19.29 34.93
N MET A 102 -34.26 19.09 35.87
CA MET A 102 -34.52 19.23 37.31
C MET A 102 -34.11 20.59 37.90
N SER A 103 -33.47 21.47 37.13
CA SER A 103 -33.19 22.84 37.53
C SER A 103 -34.51 23.60 37.67
N PRO A 104 -35.01 23.89 38.88
CA PRO A 104 -36.25 24.62 39.03
C PRO A 104 -36.04 26.08 38.64
N VAL A 105 -37.13 26.77 38.28
CA VAL A 105 -37.11 28.21 38.07
C VAL A 105 -36.97 28.88 39.44
N VAL A 106 -35.72 29.20 39.82
CA VAL A 106 -35.36 29.79 41.13
C VAL A 106 -34.54 31.06 40.94
N ASP A 107 -35.21 32.09 40.41
CA ASP A 107 -35.12 33.53 40.73
C ASP A 107 -33.78 34.28 40.81
N THR A 108 -32.64 33.62 40.62
CA THR A 108 -31.30 34.21 40.71
C THR A 108 -30.59 34.12 39.36
N PRO A 109 -30.70 35.13 38.47
CA PRO A 109 -30.16 35.04 37.10
C PRO A 109 -28.63 34.81 37.07
N LEU A 110 -27.92 35.23 38.12
CA LEU A 110 -26.49 34.95 38.29
C LEU A 110 -26.18 33.45 38.40
N LEU A 111 -27.07 32.66 39.02
CA LEU A 111 -26.88 31.21 39.19
C LEU A 111 -27.18 30.49 37.86
N THR A 112 -28.27 30.86 37.20
CA THR A 112 -28.66 30.35 35.87
C THR A 112 -27.56 30.58 34.84
N ASN A 113 -27.00 31.79 34.77
CA ASN A 113 -25.92 32.12 33.84
C ASN A 113 -24.64 31.31 34.11
N LYS A 114 -24.32 31.02 35.38
CA LYS A 114 -23.17 30.18 35.75
C LYS A 114 -23.40 28.70 35.42
N PHE A 115 -24.60 28.17 35.65
CA PHE A 115 -24.95 26.82 35.24
C PHE A 115 -24.92 26.67 33.71
N MET A 116 -25.46 27.64 32.98
CA MET A 116 -25.47 27.67 31.51
C MET A 116 -24.04 27.74 30.93
N ALA A 117 -23.12 28.45 31.57
CA ALA A 117 -21.70 28.45 31.19
C ALA A 117 -21.04 27.07 31.37
N ILE A 118 -21.36 26.36 32.46
CA ILE A 118 -20.85 25.00 32.72
C ILE A 118 -21.46 23.98 31.75
N ASP A 119 -22.77 24.07 31.46
CA ASP A 119 -23.48 23.28 30.45
C ASP A 119 -22.83 23.45 29.06
N MET A 120 -22.54 24.69 28.67
CA MET A 120 -21.87 25.02 27.41
C MET A 120 -20.41 24.53 27.36
N GLU A 121 -19.66 24.60 28.47
CA GLU A 121 -18.31 24.02 28.58
C GLU A 121 -18.34 22.50 28.42
N LEU A 122 -19.23 21.78 29.13
CA LEU A 122 -19.37 20.34 28.97
C LEU A 122 -19.78 19.94 27.54
N ARG A 123 -20.74 20.64 26.93
CA ARG A 123 -21.17 20.36 25.55
C ARG A 123 -20.05 20.63 24.54
N GLY A 124 -19.20 21.62 24.78
CA GLY A 124 -17.96 21.84 24.03
C GLY A 124 -16.99 20.66 24.14
N LEU A 125 -16.70 20.22 25.37
CA LEU A 125 -15.81 19.08 25.63
C LEU A 125 -16.37 17.76 25.08
N CYS A 126 -17.68 17.51 25.17
CA CYS A 126 -18.32 16.34 24.58
C CYS A 126 -18.15 16.31 23.06
N ARG A 127 -18.34 17.46 22.40
CA ARG A 127 -18.14 17.59 20.95
C ARG A 127 -16.67 17.41 20.57
N GLU A 128 -15.74 18.07 21.26
CA GLU A 128 -14.30 17.92 21.01
C GLU A 128 -13.84 16.46 21.17
N ALA A 129 -14.29 15.80 22.24
CA ALA A 129 -14.00 14.39 22.46
C ALA A 129 -14.57 13.52 21.33
N SER A 130 -15.82 13.75 20.90
CA SER A 130 -16.45 12.99 19.81
C SER A 130 -15.75 13.19 18.46
N GLU A 131 -15.36 14.43 18.14
CA GLU A 131 -14.72 14.81 16.87
C GLU A 131 -13.33 14.18 16.74
N ARG A 132 -12.52 14.22 17.81
CA ARG A 132 -11.22 13.53 17.88
C ARG A 132 -11.37 12.01 17.81
N LEU A 133 -12.36 11.44 18.51
CA LEU A 133 -12.60 9.99 18.54
C LEU A 133 -13.03 9.45 17.17
N GLN A 134 -13.83 10.23 16.43
CA GLN A 134 -14.22 9.91 15.05
C GLN A 134 -13.01 9.98 14.10
N ASN A 135 -12.24 11.08 14.11
CA ASN A 135 -11.02 11.22 13.32
C ASN A 135 -10.02 10.06 13.57
N PHE A 136 -9.86 9.66 14.83
CA PHE A 136 -9.03 8.52 15.20
C PHE A 136 -9.57 7.17 14.68
N SER A 137 -10.88 6.96 14.73
CA SER A 137 -11.54 5.78 14.12
C SER A 137 -11.37 5.74 12.60
N ASP A 138 -11.52 6.89 11.92
CA ASP A 138 -11.39 7.00 10.46
C ASP A 138 -9.95 6.75 9.98
N ARG A 139 -8.94 7.23 10.74
CA ARG A 139 -7.52 6.91 10.54
C ARG A 139 -7.26 5.40 10.64
N LEU A 140 -7.76 4.75 11.68
CA LEU A 140 -7.55 3.31 11.91
C LEU A 140 -8.22 2.43 10.84
N ASP A 141 -9.41 2.80 10.37
CA ASP A 141 -10.08 2.12 9.26
C ASP A 141 -9.32 2.29 7.93
N HIS A 142 -8.72 3.46 7.68
CA HIS A 142 -7.82 3.67 6.54
C HIS A 142 -6.59 2.76 6.60
N ASP A 143 -5.91 2.69 7.74
CA ASP A 143 -4.72 1.84 7.93
C ASP A 143 -5.05 0.34 7.84
N LEU A 144 -6.19 -0.10 8.39
CA LEU A 144 -6.66 -1.48 8.21
C LEU A 144 -6.88 -1.81 6.73
N LYS A 145 -7.55 -0.93 5.97
CA LYS A 145 -7.79 -1.10 4.53
C LYS A 145 -6.49 -1.14 3.73
N TYR A 146 -5.53 -0.27 4.07
CA TYR A 146 -4.20 -0.29 3.46
C TYR A 146 -3.48 -1.62 3.75
N LEU A 147 -3.51 -2.10 4.99
CA LEU A 147 -2.84 -3.34 5.40
C LEU A 147 -3.48 -4.59 4.77
N GLU A 148 -4.80 -4.62 4.61
CA GLU A 148 -5.49 -5.67 3.87
C GLU A 148 -5.12 -5.66 2.38
N LEU A 149 -5.07 -4.48 1.75
CA LEU A 149 -4.64 -4.33 0.36
C LEU A 149 -3.20 -4.81 0.18
N ALA A 150 -2.29 -4.42 1.07
CA ALA A 150 -0.89 -4.85 1.05
C ALA A 150 -0.74 -6.37 1.24
N ARG A 151 -1.52 -6.97 2.14
CA ARG A 151 -1.60 -8.43 2.33
C ARG A 151 -2.03 -9.13 1.04
N ASN A 152 -3.12 -8.68 0.42
CA ASN A 152 -3.68 -9.26 -0.79
C ASN A 152 -2.67 -9.15 -1.97
N MET A 153 -2.04 -7.99 -2.15
CA MET A 153 -0.97 -7.81 -3.15
C MET A 153 0.21 -8.77 -2.94
N ASN A 154 0.61 -9.04 -1.69
CA ASN A 154 1.72 -9.95 -1.40
C ASN A 154 1.35 -11.42 -1.62
N GLN A 155 0.12 -11.83 -1.29
CA GLN A 155 -0.41 -13.15 -1.62
C GLN A 155 -0.46 -13.36 -3.14
N ASN A 156 -0.94 -12.36 -3.89
CA ASN A 156 -0.99 -12.42 -5.35
C ASN A 156 0.41 -12.54 -5.98
N ARG A 157 1.44 -11.88 -5.42
CA ARG A 157 2.84 -12.07 -5.83
C ARG A 157 3.32 -13.52 -5.68
N GLY A 158 2.98 -14.20 -4.59
CA GLY A 158 3.33 -15.61 -4.40
C GLY A 158 2.67 -16.53 -5.43
N VAL A 159 1.38 -16.30 -5.72
CA VAL A 159 0.64 -17.02 -6.78
C VAL A 159 1.23 -16.73 -8.17
N GLN A 160 1.64 -15.49 -8.44
CA GLN A 160 2.29 -15.11 -9.69
C GLN A 160 3.65 -15.81 -9.87
N GLN A 161 4.46 -15.90 -8.81
CA GLN A 161 5.73 -16.64 -8.83
C GLN A 161 5.53 -18.14 -9.06
N LEU A 162 4.57 -18.76 -8.37
CA LEU A 162 4.20 -20.17 -8.59
C LEU A 162 3.72 -20.42 -10.03
N THR A 163 2.92 -19.51 -10.58
CA THR A 163 2.43 -19.59 -11.96
C THR A 163 3.58 -19.47 -12.98
N LEU A 164 4.50 -18.52 -12.78
CA LEU A 164 5.67 -18.32 -13.63
C LEU A 164 6.63 -19.51 -13.57
N LEU A 165 6.82 -20.11 -12.39
CA LEU A 165 7.58 -21.34 -12.22
C LEU A 165 6.92 -22.49 -12.98
N ALA A 166 5.59 -22.63 -12.86
CA ALA A 166 4.82 -23.67 -13.56
C ALA A 166 4.86 -23.52 -15.09
N THR A 167 4.76 -22.30 -15.65
CA THR A 167 4.83 -22.12 -17.11
C THR A 167 6.21 -22.42 -17.72
N ILE A 168 7.27 -22.39 -16.91
CA ILE A 168 8.61 -22.84 -17.31
C ILE A 168 8.75 -24.35 -17.10
N PHE A 169 8.40 -24.88 -15.92
CA PHE A 169 8.62 -26.27 -15.57
C PHE A 169 7.68 -27.26 -16.26
N LEU A 170 6.44 -26.88 -16.59
CA LEU A 170 5.49 -27.77 -17.26
C LEU A 170 6.00 -28.23 -18.65
N PRO A 171 6.35 -27.33 -19.60
CA PRO A 171 6.91 -27.77 -20.88
C PRO A 171 8.29 -28.42 -20.74
N LEU A 172 9.12 -28.01 -19.77
CA LEU A 172 10.42 -28.64 -19.52
C LEU A 172 10.28 -30.08 -19.00
N SER A 173 9.27 -30.36 -18.18
CA SER A 173 8.99 -31.69 -17.63
C SER A 173 8.35 -32.59 -18.69
N LEU A 174 7.46 -32.05 -19.52
CA LEU A 174 6.95 -32.74 -20.71
C LEU A 174 8.08 -33.05 -21.69
N ALA A 175 9.03 -32.13 -21.87
CA ALA A 175 10.22 -32.34 -22.69
C ALA A 175 11.07 -33.51 -22.19
N ALA A 176 11.41 -33.53 -20.90
CA ALA A 176 12.15 -34.63 -20.28
C ALA A 176 11.38 -35.97 -20.35
N GLY A 177 10.05 -35.94 -20.19
CA GLY A 177 9.21 -37.14 -20.23
C GLY A 177 9.20 -37.84 -21.60
N VAL A 178 9.08 -37.08 -22.69
CA VAL A 178 9.12 -37.65 -24.06
C VAL A 178 10.52 -38.19 -24.38
N LEU A 179 11.58 -37.44 -24.04
CA LEU A 179 12.97 -37.91 -24.16
C LEU A 179 13.26 -39.18 -23.34
N SER A 180 12.56 -39.39 -22.22
CA SER A 180 12.66 -40.61 -21.42
C SER A 180 11.94 -41.82 -22.04
N MET A 181 11.12 -41.63 -23.08
CA MET A 181 10.47 -42.70 -23.86
C MET A 181 11.09 -42.90 -25.26
N GLN A 182 11.89 -41.95 -25.78
CA GLN A 182 12.38 -41.92 -27.17
C GLN A 182 13.73 -41.19 -27.31
N THR A 183 14.79 -41.71 -27.97
CA THR A 183 15.02 -43.03 -28.62
C THR A 183 16.49 -43.49 -28.48
N ARG A 184 16.82 -44.68 -29.02
CA ARG A 184 18.18 -45.22 -29.22
C ARG A 184 19.11 -44.16 -29.86
N PHE A 185 20.14 -43.73 -29.12
CA PHE A 185 21.02 -42.56 -29.34
C PHE A 185 21.53 -42.17 -30.75
N LYS A 186 21.38 -43.00 -31.80
CA LYS A 186 21.98 -42.72 -33.13
C LYS A 186 21.13 -41.83 -34.03
N ASP A 187 19.80 -42.00 -34.01
CA ASP A 187 18.85 -41.15 -34.75
C ASP A 187 18.44 -39.91 -33.93
N LEU A 188 19.02 -39.76 -32.73
CA LEU A 188 18.66 -38.76 -31.74
C LEU A 188 19.01 -37.33 -32.20
N GLY A 189 20.03 -37.14 -33.04
CA GLY A 189 20.52 -35.80 -33.41
C GLY A 189 19.49 -34.92 -34.13
N THR A 190 18.76 -35.47 -35.11
CA THR A 190 17.67 -34.77 -35.81
C THR A 190 16.43 -34.66 -34.95
N LEU A 191 16.04 -35.72 -34.23
CA LEU A 191 14.87 -35.71 -33.36
C LEU A 191 15.02 -34.70 -32.20
N LEU A 192 16.22 -34.58 -31.63
CA LEU A 192 16.52 -33.66 -30.54
C LEU A 192 16.64 -32.22 -31.03
N TYR A 193 16.99 -31.97 -32.30
CA TYR A 193 16.92 -30.63 -32.89
C TYR A 193 15.47 -30.18 -33.12
N ASP A 194 14.62 -31.05 -33.70
CA ASP A 194 13.18 -30.80 -33.86
C ASP A 194 12.51 -30.52 -32.50
N PHE A 195 12.80 -31.37 -31.52
CA PHE A 195 12.23 -31.29 -30.17
C PHE A 195 12.73 -30.08 -29.36
N PHE A 196 14.03 -29.76 -29.43
CA PHE A 196 14.57 -28.51 -28.88
C PHE A 196 13.98 -27.29 -29.60
N GLY A 197 13.75 -27.39 -30.91
CA GLY A 197 13.04 -26.41 -31.71
C GLY A 197 11.63 -26.15 -31.16
N VAL A 198 10.82 -27.18 -30.93
CA VAL A 198 9.47 -27.04 -30.33
C VAL A 198 9.53 -26.38 -28.95
N VAL A 199 10.48 -26.75 -28.08
CA VAL A 199 10.63 -26.14 -26.75
C VAL A 199 11.03 -24.66 -26.85
N VAL A 200 11.99 -24.31 -27.70
CA VAL A 200 12.42 -22.91 -27.90
C VAL A 200 11.34 -22.08 -28.60
N LEU A 201 10.58 -22.67 -29.52
CA LEU A 201 9.45 -22.04 -30.21
C LEU A 201 8.32 -21.74 -29.23
N LEU A 202 7.96 -22.70 -28.36
CA LEU A 202 6.97 -22.48 -27.30
C LEU A 202 7.44 -21.39 -26.31
N ALA A 203 8.71 -21.43 -25.90
CA ALA A 203 9.29 -20.40 -25.03
C ALA A 203 9.31 -19.02 -25.70
N ALA A 204 9.59 -18.94 -27.00
CA ALA A 204 9.54 -17.70 -27.78
C ALA A 204 8.11 -17.15 -27.90
N ILE A 205 7.09 -17.99 -28.06
CA ILE A 205 5.67 -17.59 -28.03
C ILE A 205 5.31 -17.01 -26.66
N VAL A 206 5.64 -17.70 -25.56
CA VAL A 206 5.37 -17.21 -24.19
C VAL A 206 6.10 -15.89 -23.91
N LEU A 207 7.35 -15.78 -24.35
CA LEU A 207 8.16 -14.56 -24.24
C LEU A 207 7.55 -13.40 -25.05
N ILE A 208 7.07 -13.64 -26.28
CA ILE A 208 6.35 -12.64 -27.08
C ILE A 208 5.07 -12.18 -26.38
N ILE A 209 4.27 -13.09 -25.82
CA ILE A 209 3.04 -12.75 -25.09
C ILE A 209 3.36 -11.88 -23.85
N MET A 210 4.39 -12.25 -23.08
CA MET A 210 4.88 -11.47 -21.93
C MET A 210 5.34 -10.07 -22.34
N ILE A 211 6.05 -9.94 -23.47
CA ILE A 211 6.47 -8.64 -24.01
C ILE A 211 5.27 -7.83 -24.49
N LEU A 212 4.27 -8.45 -25.14
CA LEU A 212 3.07 -7.76 -25.60
C LEU A 212 2.29 -7.14 -24.43
N LEU A 213 2.10 -7.91 -23.35
CA LEU A 213 1.47 -7.45 -22.11
C LEU A 213 2.29 -6.32 -21.46
N SER A 214 3.62 -6.45 -21.45
CA SER A 214 4.53 -5.42 -20.91
C SER A 214 4.53 -4.14 -21.75
N LEU A 215 4.38 -4.24 -23.07
CA LEU A 215 4.26 -3.11 -23.99
C LEU A 215 2.91 -2.38 -23.77
N VAL A 216 1.81 -3.12 -23.66
CA VAL A 216 0.48 -2.54 -23.36
C VAL A 216 0.47 -1.84 -22.00
N ALA A 217 1.16 -2.39 -20.99
CA ALA A 217 1.32 -1.73 -19.70
C ALA A 217 2.16 -0.44 -19.81
N ALA A 218 3.31 -0.48 -20.48
CA ALA A 218 4.19 0.67 -20.66
C ALA A 218 3.53 1.80 -21.48
N VAL A 219 2.75 1.46 -22.52
CA VAL A 219 1.99 2.44 -23.30
C VAL A 219 0.90 3.09 -22.46
N LYS A 220 0.16 2.34 -21.63
CA LYS A 220 -0.84 2.92 -20.70
C LYS A 220 -0.20 3.83 -19.65
N GLU A 221 0.97 3.47 -19.11
CA GLU A 221 1.69 4.33 -18.17
C GLU A 221 2.13 5.63 -18.88
N LEU A 222 2.70 5.53 -20.08
CA LEU A 222 3.10 6.69 -20.89
C LEU A 222 1.93 7.61 -21.23
N ASP A 223 0.78 7.07 -21.62
CA ASP A 223 -0.42 7.84 -21.95
C ASP A 223 -0.96 8.59 -20.72
N SER A 224 -1.06 7.88 -19.58
CA SER A 224 -1.47 8.47 -18.29
C SER A 224 -0.51 9.55 -17.77
N LYS A 225 0.80 9.42 -18.03
CA LYS A 225 1.81 10.42 -17.67
C LYS A 225 1.89 11.56 -18.70
N SER A 226 1.57 11.33 -19.98
CA SER A 226 1.66 12.36 -21.02
C SER A 226 0.63 13.48 -20.86
N LEU A 227 -0.48 13.24 -20.15
CA LEU A 227 -1.45 14.27 -19.76
C LEU A 227 -0.97 15.15 -18.58
N ARG A 228 0.05 14.71 -17.83
CA ARG A 228 0.57 15.40 -16.64
C ARG A 228 2.00 15.87 -16.92
N ASN A 229 2.11 17.12 -17.37
CA ASN A 229 3.35 17.75 -17.84
C ASN A 229 4.39 17.98 -16.71
N GLU A 230 5.00 16.91 -16.22
CA GLU A 230 5.86 16.92 -15.04
C GLU A 230 7.08 15.99 -15.23
N SER A 231 8.29 16.55 -15.08
CA SER A 231 9.60 15.87 -15.11
C SER A 231 10.04 15.17 -16.42
N TYR A 232 10.94 15.84 -17.14
CA TYR A 232 11.74 15.32 -18.26
C TYR A 232 12.44 13.98 -17.95
N ARG A 233 12.82 13.75 -16.68
CA ARG A 233 13.58 12.56 -16.24
C ARG A 233 12.74 11.28 -16.18
N GLU A 234 11.43 11.39 -15.96
CA GLU A 234 10.49 10.26 -16.05
C GLU A 234 10.26 9.81 -17.49
N SER A 235 10.10 10.77 -18.42
CA SER A 235 9.84 10.50 -19.84
C SER A 235 10.94 9.66 -20.52
N LEU A 236 12.21 9.92 -20.18
CA LEU A 236 13.35 9.13 -20.66
C LEU A 236 13.27 7.66 -20.23
N ARG A 237 12.84 7.39 -18.99
CA ARG A 237 12.74 6.02 -18.44
C ARG A 237 11.63 5.21 -19.13
N GLY A 238 10.48 5.85 -19.38
CA GLY A 238 9.38 5.23 -20.13
C GLY A 238 9.76 4.93 -21.59
N LYS A 239 10.40 5.88 -22.28
CA LYS A 239 10.91 5.69 -23.65
C LYS A 239 11.96 4.57 -23.72
N PHE A 240 12.88 4.50 -22.77
CA PHE A 240 13.88 3.43 -22.68
C PHE A 240 13.22 2.04 -22.52
N LEU A 241 12.24 1.90 -21.62
CA LEU A 241 11.49 0.66 -21.43
C LEU A 241 10.76 0.20 -22.71
N VAL A 242 10.16 1.12 -23.46
CA VAL A 242 9.51 0.79 -24.74
C VAL A 242 10.56 0.32 -25.77
N VAL A 243 11.70 1.01 -25.90
CA VAL A 243 12.78 0.61 -26.83
C VAL A 243 13.34 -0.77 -26.48
N VAL A 244 13.55 -1.06 -25.19
CA VAL A 244 13.99 -2.39 -24.72
C VAL A 244 12.98 -3.47 -25.06
N ASN A 245 11.69 -3.25 -24.76
CA ASN A 245 10.63 -4.23 -25.06
C ASN A 245 10.47 -4.48 -26.57
N VAL A 246 10.54 -3.44 -27.41
CA VAL A 246 10.50 -3.58 -28.87
C VAL A 246 11.70 -4.35 -29.40
N GLY A 247 12.91 -4.09 -28.88
CA GLY A 247 14.11 -4.86 -29.23
C GLY A 247 13.99 -6.35 -28.86
N PHE A 248 13.42 -6.65 -27.69
CA PHE A 248 13.16 -8.02 -27.24
C PHE A 248 12.08 -8.73 -28.07
N PHE A 249 11.04 -8.00 -28.52
CA PHE A 249 10.01 -8.53 -29.43
C PHE A 249 10.62 -8.90 -30.79
N VAL A 250 11.42 -8.02 -31.39
CA VAL A 250 12.12 -8.29 -32.66
C VAL A 250 13.06 -9.49 -32.53
N PHE A 251 13.78 -9.62 -31.42
CA PHE A 251 14.60 -10.81 -31.13
C PHE A 251 13.75 -12.09 -31.05
N GLY A 252 12.63 -12.07 -30.32
CA GLY A 252 11.70 -13.20 -30.22
C GLY A 252 11.17 -13.66 -31.58
N CYS A 253 10.75 -12.73 -32.44
CA CYS A 253 10.29 -13.02 -33.80
C CYS A 253 11.41 -13.59 -34.70
N LEU A 254 12.66 -13.13 -34.53
CA LEU A 254 13.81 -13.64 -35.27
C LEU A 254 14.14 -15.08 -34.86
N VAL A 255 14.15 -15.37 -33.56
CA VAL A 255 14.29 -16.74 -33.02
C VAL A 255 13.20 -17.65 -33.58
N LEU A 256 11.93 -17.25 -33.52
CA LEU A 256 10.79 -18.00 -34.07
C LEU A 256 10.97 -18.31 -35.57
N SER A 257 11.38 -17.31 -36.35
CA SER A 257 11.61 -17.46 -37.80
C SER A 257 12.79 -18.38 -38.11
N SER A 258 13.89 -18.26 -37.35
CA SER A 258 15.08 -19.09 -37.47
C SER A 258 14.79 -20.57 -37.17
N PHE A 259 14.03 -20.85 -36.11
CA PHE A 259 13.64 -22.22 -35.76
C PHE A 259 12.60 -22.80 -36.74
N LEU A 260 11.63 -22.03 -37.23
CA LEU A 260 10.74 -22.49 -38.30
C LEU A 260 11.52 -22.93 -39.55
N VAL A 261 12.46 -22.10 -40.03
CA VAL A 261 13.27 -22.41 -41.22
C VAL A 261 14.21 -23.59 -40.97
N GLY A 262 14.77 -23.70 -39.76
CA GLY A 262 15.60 -24.83 -39.34
C GLY A 262 14.85 -26.16 -39.26
N MET A 263 13.56 -26.12 -38.94
CA MET A 263 12.67 -27.28 -38.79
C MET A 263 12.04 -27.73 -40.12
N PHE A 264 11.63 -26.79 -40.97
CA PHE A 264 10.94 -27.10 -42.24
C PHE A 264 11.84 -27.22 -43.48
N SER A 265 13.07 -26.68 -43.45
CA SER A 265 13.98 -26.71 -44.60
C SER A 265 15.31 -27.36 -44.27
N ASP A 266 16.16 -26.69 -43.47
CA ASP A 266 17.53 -27.12 -43.22
C ASP A 266 18.05 -26.60 -41.89
N VAL A 267 18.44 -27.52 -41.00
CA VAL A 267 19.03 -27.24 -39.67
C VAL A 267 20.18 -26.25 -39.76
N THR A 268 21.08 -26.44 -40.73
CA THR A 268 22.26 -25.58 -40.94
C THR A 268 21.91 -24.20 -41.49
N LEU A 269 20.75 -24.05 -42.13
CA LEU A 269 20.26 -22.80 -42.70
C LEU A 269 19.53 -21.98 -41.64
N GLY A 270 18.68 -22.62 -40.83
CA GLY A 270 18.09 -22.02 -39.61
C GLY A 270 19.16 -21.52 -38.63
N ALA A 271 20.19 -22.33 -38.36
CA ALA A 271 21.31 -21.96 -37.48
C ALA A 271 22.13 -20.76 -38.00
N LYS A 272 22.33 -20.63 -39.32
CA LYS A 272 22.95 -19.44 -39.93
C LYS A 272 22.10 -18.18 -39.71
N ILE A 273 20.78 -18.27 -39.92
CA ILE A 273 19.86 -17.15 -39.67
C ILE A 273 19.93 -16.71 -38.21
N LEU A 274 19.99 -17.66 -37.26
CA LEU A 274 20.18 -17.36 -35.84
C LEU A 274 21.49 -16.59 -35.59
N GLY A 275 22.60 -17.09 -36.14
CA GLY A 275 23.93 -16.49 -35.97
C GLY A 275 24.01 -15.05 -36.50
N TYR A 276 23.50 -14.79 -37.70
CA TYR A 276 23.46 -13.44 -38.26
C TYR A 276 22.51 -12.51 -37.46
N GLY A 277 21.36 -13.02 -37.01
CA GLY A 277 20.42 -12.25 -36.18
C GLY A 277 21.00 -11.86 -34.82
N VAL A 278 21.63 -12.80 -34.12
CA VAL A 278 22.32 -12.56 -32.83
C VAL A 278 23.46 -11.56 -33.01
N ALA A 279 24.28 -11.71 -34.06
CA ALA A 279 25.37 -10.77 -34.35
C ALA A 279 24.87 -9.34 -34.63
N ALA A 280 23.84 -9.19 -35.45
CA ALA A 280 23.24 -7.90 -35.77
C ALA A 280 22.63 -7.22 -34.54
N ILE A 281 21.89 -7.97 -33.71
CA ILE A 281 21.22 -7.44 -32.51
C ILE A 281 22.25 -7.10 -31.42
N CYS A 282 23.28 -7.91 -31.22
CA CYS A 282 24.36 -7.62 -30.28
C CYS A 282 25.18 -6.38 -30.71
N GLY A 283 25.45 -6.24 -32.02
CA GLY A 283 26.04 -5.03 -32.61
C GLY A 283 25.19 -3.78 -32.37
N LEU A 284 23.87 -3.86 -32.59
CA LEU A 284 22.96 -2.74 -32.36
C LEU A 284 22.94 -2.31 -30.87
N TRP A 285 22.86 -3.28 -29.95
CA TRP A 285 22.86 -3.01 -28.51
C TRP A 285 24.17 -2.42 -28.00
N THR A 286 25.31 -2.91 -28.48
CA THR A 286 26.62 -2.37 -28.09
C THR A 286 26.85 -0.96 -28.62
N VAL A 287 26.45 -0.66 -29.87
CA VAL A 287 26.49 0.71 -30.42
C VAL A 287 25.55 1.64 -29.64
N ALA A 288 24.32 1.22 -29.33
CA ALA A 288 23.39 2.01 -28.53
C ALA A 288 23.92 2.32 -27.11
N LEU A 289 24.53 1.31 -26.46
CA LEU A 289 25.13 1.45 -25.13
C LEU A 289 26.34 2.40 -25.14
N LEU A 290 27.18 2.34 -26.18
CA LEU A 290 28.29 3.28 -26.39
C LEU A 290 27.81 4.71 -26.62
N LEU A 291 26.73 4.92 -27.40
CA LEU A 291 26.14 6.25 -27.61
C LEU A 291 25.57 6.84 -26.31
N VAL A 292 24.93 6.02 -25.47
CA VAL A 292 24.43 6.47 -24.15
C VAL A 292 25.58 6.85 -23.22
N LEU A 293 26.63 6.02 -23.13
CA LEU A 293 27.83 6.33 -22.34
C LEU A 293 28.56 7.58 -22.85
N GLY A 294 28.73 7.73 -24.17
CA GLY A 294 29.33 8.91 -24.79
C GLY A 294 28.53 10.19 -24.51
N GLY A 295 27.20 10.12 -24.57
CA GLY A 295 26.32 11.23 -24.20
C GLY A 295 26.45 11.64 -22.73
N ILE A 296 26.51 10.67 -21.81
CA ILE A 296 26.71 10.91 -20.37
C ILE A 296 28.09 11.55 -20.11
N VAL A 297 29.15 11.04 -20.73
CA VAL A 297 30.51 11.61 -20.58
C VAL A 297 30.59 13.03 -21.15
N THR A 298 29.94 13.30 -22.29
CA THR A 298 29.92 14.64 -22.90
C THR A 298 29.16 15.65 -22.04
N LEU A 299 28.04 15.24 -21.42
CA LEU A 299 27.31 16.06 -20.45
C LEU A 299 28.11 16.30 -19.17
N GLY A 300 28.82 15.29 -18.67
CA GLY A 300 29.68 15.40 -17.48
C GLY A 300 30.98 16.17 -17.68
N LEU A 301 31.30 16.60 -18.91
CA LEU A 301 32.45 17.46 -19.24
C LEU A 301 32.07 18.92 -19.50
N CYS A 302 30.78 19.25 -19.40
CA CYS A 302 30.20 20.54 -19.77
C CYS A 302 29.50 21.24 -18.58
N LEU A 303 29.87 20.84 -17.35
CA LEU A 303 29.27 21.25 -16.08
C LEU A 303 30.36 21.32 -15.00
#